data_AF-A0A392N6R6-F1
#
_entry.id   AF-A0A392N6R6-F1
#
_cell.length_a   1.000
_cell.length_b   1.000
_cell.length_c   1.000
_cell.angle_alpha   90.00
_cell.angle_beta   90.00
_cell.angle_gamma   90.00
#
_symmetry.space_group_name_H-M   'P 1'
#
loop_
_entity.id
_entity.type
_entity.pdbx_description
1 polymer ?
#
loop_
_entity_poly.entity_id
_entity_poly.type
_entity_poly.pdbx_seq_one_letter_code
_entity_poly.pdbx_strand_id
1 'polypeptide(L)' 'SDALAMLILNKHRAGLKVCAIKAPGFGDNRRASLDDLAILTGGEVITEERGITLDKVRPEMLGTAKKVRGLNQPNYSLVL' A
#
# COMPACT_ATOMS: atom_id res chain seq x y z
N SER A 1 -7.68 9.39 11.13
CA SER A 1 -6.54 9.48 12.08
C SER A 1 -6.23 8.14 12.74
N ASP A 2 -7.20 7.23 12.89
CA ASP A 2 -7.01 6.03 13.71
C ASP A 2 -6.26 4.88 13.01
N ALA A 3 -6.40 4.73 11.69
CA ALA A 3 -5.72 3.67 10.93
C ALA A 3 -4.18 3.75 11.03
N LEU A 4 -3.60 4.95 10.93
CA LEU A 4 -2.16 5.15 11.06
C LEU A 4 -1.67 4.83 12.48
N ALA A 5 -2.44 5.22 13.50
CA ALA A 5 -2.12 4.90 14.89
C ALA A 5 -2.12 3.37 15.11
N MET A 6 -3.09 2.64 14.54
CA MET A 6 -3.11 1.18 14.58
C MET A 6 -1.89 0.56 13.88
N LEU A 7 -1.50 1.07 12.71
CA LEU A 7 -0.29 0.61 12.00
C LEU A 7 0.98 0.83 12.83
N ILE A 8 1.11 2.00 13.47
CA ILE A 8 2.26 2.33 14.33
C ILE A 8 2.29 1.40 15.55
N LEU A 9 1.15 1.22 16.22
CA LEU A 9 1.04 0.34 17.38
C LEU A 9 1.38 -1.11 17.03
N ASN A 10 0.89 -1.61 15.90
CA ASN A 10 1.19 -2.98 15.44
C ASN A 10 2.65 -3.15 15.00
N LYS A 11 3.25 -2.13 14.39
CA LYS A 11 4.69 -2.13 14.09
C LYS A 11 5.53 -2.23 15.37
N HIS A 12 5.18 -1.48 16.42
CA HIS A 12 5.93 -1.48 17.68
C HIS A 12 5.68 -2.72 18.55
N ARG A 13 4.43 -3.17 18.67
CA ARG A 13 4.05 -4.25 19.60
C ARG A 13 4.17 -5.64 18.99
N ALA A 14 3.81 -5.79 17.72
CA ALA A 14 3.79 -7.08 17.02
C ALA A 14 4.96 -7.26 16.05
N GLY A 15 5.87 -6.28 15.94
CA GLY A 15 7.01 -6.34 15.02
C GLY A 15 6.60 -6.33 13.55
N LEU A 16 5.39 -5.88 13.23
CA LEU A 16 4.83 -5.94 11.88
C LEU A 16 5.60 -4.99 10.95
N LYS A 17 6.18 -5.54 9.88
CA LYS A 17 6.96 -4.77 8.90
C LYS A 17 6.03 -4.09 7.88
N VAL A 18 5.44 -2.98 8.28
CA VAL A 18 4.54 -2.17 7.44
C VAL A 18 5.05 -0.75 7.25
N CYS A 19 4.75 -0.19 6.08
CA CYS A 19 4.84 1.23 5.80
C CYS A 19 3.57 1.69 5.10
N ALA A 20 3.18 2.94 5.36
CA ALA A 20 2.17 3.64 4.59
C ALA A 20 2.83 4.88 3.97
N ILE A 21 2.65 5.09 2.68
CA ILE A 21 3.11 6.28 1.97
C ILE A 21 1.92 6.98 1.33
N LYS A 22 2.05 8.28 1.10
CA LYS A 22 1.08 9.00 0.28
C LYS A 22 1.23 8.54 -1.17
N ALA A 23 0.11 8.27 -1.84
CA ALA A 23 0.10 8.03 -3.28
C ALA A 23 0.80 9.19 -4.02
N PRO A 24 1.70 8.90 -4.99
CA PRO A 24 2.39 9.93 -5.75
C PRO A 24 1.40 10.70 -6.64
N GLY A 25 1.67 11.99 -6.85
CA GLY A 25 0.84 12.84 -7.72
C GLY A 25 -0.54 13.21 -7.18
N PHE A 26 -1.35 13.83 -8.06
CA PHE A 26 -2.68 14.37 -7.77
C PHE A 26 -3.62 14.15 -8.96
N GLY A 27 -4.93 14.12 -8.70
CA GLY A 27 -5.95 13.95 -9.76
C GLY A 27 -5.72 12.70 -10.61
N ASP A 28 -5.84 12.85 -11.92
CA ASP A 28 -5.66 11.75 -12.89
C ASP A 28 -4.25 11.17 -12.86
N ASN A 29 -3.22 12.01 -12.67
CA ASN A 29 -1.83 11.56 -12.56
C ASN A 29 -1.61 10.63 -11.37
N ARG A 30 -2.38 10.83 -10.28
CA ARG A 30 -2.34 9.91 -9.14
C ARG A 30 -2.87 8.53 -9.51
N ARG A 31 -4.01 8.49 -10.22
CA ARG A 31 -4.60 7.21 -10.64
C ARG A 31 -3.64 6.45 -11.56
N ALA A 32 -3.10 7.12 -12.58
CA ALA A 32 -2.13 6.54 -13.50
C ALA A 32 -0.89 6.00 -12.76
N SER A 33 -0.33 6.78 -11.83
CA SER A 33 0.84 6.33 -11.07
C SER A 33 0.54 5.11 -10.17
N LEU A 34 -0.67 5.01 -9.61
CA LEU A 34 -1.09 3.86 -8.81
C LEU A 34 -1.30 2.61 -9.68
N ASP A 35 -1.86 2.79 -10.88
CA ASP A 35 -2.01 1.68 -11.83
C ASP A 35 -0.65 1.13 -12.28
N ASP A 36 0.31 2.00 -12.58
CA ASP A 36 1.67 1.58 -12.92
C ASP A 36 2.32 0.78 -11.78
N LEU A 37 2.14 1.24 -10.54
CA LEU A 37 2.65 0.54 -9.36
C LEU A 37 1.97 -0.81 -9.13
N ALA A 38 0.65 -0.89 -9.34
CA ALA A 38 -0.12 -2.13 -9.24
C ALA A 38 0.38 -3.15 -10.27
N ILE A 39 0.56 -2.73 -11.53
CA ILE A 39 1.12 -3.57 -12.60
C ILE A 39 2.53 -4.03 -12.25
N LEU A 40 3.41 -3.12 -11.81
CA LEU A 40 4.81 -3.43 -11.48
C LEU A 40 4.96 -4.43 -10.33
N THR A 41 4.04 -4.37 -9.36
CA THR A 41 4.07 -5.22 -8.15
C THR A 41 3.16 -6.44 -8.23
N GLY A 42 2.35 -6.55 -9.29
CA GLY A 42 1.33 -7.60 -9.43
C GLY A 42 0.16 -7.45 -8.45
N GLY A 43 -0.07 -6.24 -7.92
CA GLY A 43 -1.19 -5.93 -7.04
C GLY A 43 -2.38 -5.30 -7.77
N GLU A 44 -3.40 -4.93 -7.02
CA GLU A 44 -4.60 -4.26 -7.53
C GLU A 44 -4.85 -2.93 -6.80
N VAL A 45 -5.23 -1.88 -7.53
CA VAL A 45 -5.55 -0.58 -6.91
C VAL A 45 -6.92 -0.65 -6.25
N ILE A 46 -6.96 -0.47 -4.93
CA ILE A 46 -8.20 -0.49 -4.15
C ILE A 46 -8.86 0.89 -4.17
N THR A 47 -9.95 1.03 -4.93
CA THR A 47 -10.72 2.28 -4.98
C THR A 47 -12.22 2.02 -5.07
N GLU A 48 -13.01 2.94 -4.49
CA GLU A 48 -14.46 2.93 -4.63
C GLU A 48 -14.91 3.08 -6.10
N GLU A 49 -14.15 3.81 -6.92
CA GLU A 49 -14.39 3.98 -8.36
C GLU A 49 -14.34 2.64 -9.12
N ARG A 50 -13.55 1.68 -8.63
CA ARG A 50 -13.47 0.31 -9.17
C ARG A 50 -14.43 -0.66 -8.48
N GLY A 51 -15.26 -0.18 -7.55
CA GLY A 51 -16.19 -1.00 -6.78
C GLY A 51 -15.51 -1.86 -5.71
N ILE A 52 -14.24 -1.59 -5.38
CA ILE A 52 -13.45 -2.35 -4.42
C ILE A 52 -13.30 -1.51 -3.15
N THR A 53 -13.74 -2.09 -2.04
CA THR A 53 -13.68 -1.47 -0.72
C THR A 53 -12.67 -2.18 0.17
N LEU A 54 -12.12 -1.48 1.16
CA LEU A 54 -11.05 -2.01 2.02
C LEU A 54 -11.45 -3.29 2.78
N ASP A 55 -12.73 -3.48 3.09
CA ASP A 55 -13.28 -4.68 3.74
C ASP A 55 -13.28 -5.92 2.84
N LYS A 56 -13.16 -5.73 1.51
CA LYS A 56 -13.15 -6.81 0.52
C LYS A 56 -11.76 -7.17 0.03
N VAL A 57 -10.73 -6.49 0.55
CA VAL A 57 -9.34 -6.74 0.18
C VAL A 57 -8.93 -8.14 0.61
N ARG A 58 -8.32 -8.88 -0.32
CA ARG A 58 -7.77 -10.21 -0.08
C ARG A 58 -6.25 -10.20 -0.24
N PRO A 59 -5.51 -11.12 0.39
CA PRO A 59 -4.06 -11.19 0.27
C PRO A 59 -3.55 -11.27 -1.17
N GLU A 60 -4.32 -11.88 -2.08
CA GLU A 60 -3.95 -12.01 -3.50
C GLU A 60 -3.97 -10.68 -4.26
N MET A 61 -4.64 -9.66 -3.72
CA MET A 61 -4.72 -8.32 -4.31
C MET A 61 -3.51 -7.46 -3.93
N LEU A 62 -2.70 -7.91 -2.96
CA LEU A 62 -1.54 -7.17 -2.47
C LEU A 62 -0.35 -7.37 -3.41
N GLY A 63 0.26 -6.26 -3.82
CA GLY A 63 1.48 -6.27 -4.61
C GLY A 63 2.68 -6.80 -3.81
N THR A 64 3.64 -7.43 -4.51
CA THR A 64 4.88 -7.91 -3.92
C THR A 64 6.09 -7.27 -4.61
N ALA A 65 7.11 -6.90 -3.83
CA ALA A 65 8.36 -6.38 -4.35
C ALA A 65 9.55 -7.02 -3.63
N LYS A 66 10.62 -7.32 -4.38
CA LYS A 66 11.86 -7.90 -3.82
C LYS A 66 12.53 -6.97 -2.81
N LYS A 67 12.46 -5.66 -3.05
CA LYS A 67 13.00 -4.64 -2.15
C LYS A 67 12.33 -3.29 -2.41
N VAL A 68 11.89 -2.63 -1.34
CA VAL A 68 11.37 -1.25 -1.38
C VAL A 68 12.42 -0.35 -0.74
N ARG A 69 13.00 0.57 -1.51
CA ARG A 69 14.01 1.56 -1.04
C ARG A 69 13.42 2.98 -1.13
N GLY A 70 13.77 3.85 -0.20
CA GLY A 70 13.23 5.23 -0.12
C GLY A 70 12.45 5.50 1.17
N LEU A 71 12.15 4.45 1.93
CA LEU A 71 11.70 4.49 3.31
C LEU A 71 12.85 3.92 4.14
N ASN A 72 13.21 4.57 5.24
CA ASN A 72 14.45 4.30 5.96
C ASN A 72 14.42 2.95 6.72
N GLN A 73 14.40 1.80 6.01
CA GLN A 73 14.58 0.42 6.50
C GLN A 73 14.54 -0.64 5.36
N PRO A 74 15.10 -1.84 5.57
CA PRO A 74 15.56 -2.71 4.47
C PRO A 74 14.49 -3.50 3.71
N ASN A 75 13.30 -3.74 4.28
CA ASN A 75 12.25 -4.58 3.69
C ASN A 75 10.85 -4.13 4.13
N TYR A 76 9.97 -3.79 3.18
CA TYR A 76 8.57 -3.46 3.43
C TYR A 76 7.66 -4.21 2.46
N SER A 77 6.49 -4.62 2.95
CA SER A 77 5.35 -4.99 2.11
C SER A 77 4.65 -3.69 1.69
N LEU A 78 4.50 -3.45 0.38
CA LEU A 78 3.75 -2.32 -0.14
C LEU A 78 2.28 -2.75 -0.21
N VAL A 79 1.42 -2.06 0.52
CA VAL A 79 -0.03 -2.16 0.34
C VAL A 79 -0.41 -1.04 -0.61
N LEU A 80 -0.79 -1.40 -1.83
CA LEU A 80 -1.56 -0.54 -2.74
C LEU A 80 -3.03 -0.90 -2.61
#